data_AF-A0AAV2MD30-F1
#
_entry.id   AF-A0AAV2MD30-F1
#
_cell.length_a   1.000
_cell.length_b   1.000
_cell.length_c   1.000
_cell.angle_alpha   90.00
_cell.angle_beta   90.00
_cell.angle_gamma   90.00
#
_symmetry.space_group_name_H-M   'P 1'
#
loop_
_entity.id
_entity.type
_entity.pdbx_description
1 polymer ?
#
loop_
_entity_poly.entity_id
_entity_poly.type
_entity_poly.pdbx_seq_one_letter_code
_entity_poly.pdbx_strand_id
1 'polypeptide(L)'
;MADHKDTDGFKVQTAKHPNINAVPMRPHNDQSRDRTSKRLSTESNGTSDGGVGSSTPVEITALEEAFRRFAIHGDTRATGKDLHGKNWSKLCKDCGVIDGKNITLTDVDIVFSKVK
;
A
#
# COMPACT_ATOMS: atom_id res chain seq x y z
N MET A 1 -18.50 65.10 7.62
CA MET A 1 -19.24 64.44 6.54
C MET A 1 -18.20 63.62 5.77
N ALA A 2 -18.05 62.31 6.05
CA ALA A 2 -18.78 61.20 5.40
C ALA A 2 -18.30 61.09 3.92
N ASP A 3 -17.79 59.98 3.34
CA ASP A 3 -17.97 58.53 3.51
C ASP A 3 -16.78 57.80 2.82
N HIS A 4 -16.13 56.81 3.45
CA HIS A 4 -16.27 55.35 3.24
C HIS A 4 -16.25 54.80 1.79
N LYS A 5 -15.08 54.25 1.42
CA LYS A 5 -14.82 52.91 0.83
C LYS A 5 -15.95 52.25 0.02
N ASP A 6 -15.76 52.17 -1.30
CA ASP A 6 -16.39 51.16 -2.15
C ASP A 6 -15.31 50.18 -2.63
N THR A 7 -15.30 49.01 -1.99
CA THR A 7 -14.56 47.83 -2.46
C THR A 7 -15.62 46.91 -3.05
N ASP A 8 -15.74 46.90 -4.37
CA ASP A 8 -16.72 46.07 -5.07
C ASP A 8 -16.49 44.59 -4.73
N GLY A 9 -17.41 44.05 -3.93
CA GLY A 9 -17.37 42.69 -3.44
C GLY A 9 -17.58 41.68 -4.57
N PHE A 10 -16.56 40.87 -4.82
CA PHE A 10 -16.68 39.64 -5.59
C PHE A 10 -17.63 38.67 -4.84
N LYS A 11 -18.88 38.62 -5.25
CA LYS A 11 -19.86 37.63 -4.74
C LYS A 11 -19.58 36.27 -5.37
N VAL A 12 -18.99 35.36 -4.60
CA VAL A 12 -18.99 33.92 -4.90
C VAL A 12 -20.39 33.39 -4.60
N GLN A 13 -21.11 32.93 -5.62
CA GLN A 13 -22.32 32.13 -5.44
C GLN A 13 -21.92 30.75 -4.92
N THR A 14 -22.25 30.45 -3.67
CA THR A 14 -22.13 29.10 -3.12
C THR A 14 -23.31 28.26 -3.61
N ALA A 15 -23.03 27.14 -4.27
CA ALA A 15 -24.03 26.14 -4.61
C ALA A 15 -24.65 25.59 -3.32
N LYS A 16 -25.98 25.69 -3.19
CA LYS A 16 -26.73 25.06 -2.11
C LYS A 16 -26.80 23.54 -2.37
N HIS A 17 -26.01 22.76 -1.64
CA HIS A 17 -26.17 21.31 -1.55
C HIS A 17 -27.29 20.98 -0.54
N PRO A 18 -28.19 20.02 -0.83
CA PRO A 18 -29.18 19.55 0.13
C PRO A 18 -28.51 18.85 1.32
N ASN A 19 -28.94 19.22 2.52
CA ASN A 19 -28.55 18.64 3.80
C ASN A 19 -29.12 17.23 3.94
N ILE A 20 -28.26 16.20 3.90
CA ILE A 20 -28.62 14.80 4.18
C ILE A 20 -28.08 14.36 5.54
N ASN A 21 -28.40 15.09 6.61
CA ASN A 21 -28.19 14.60 7.97
C ASN A 21 -29.37 13.73 8.42
N ALA A 22 -29.28 12.42 8.17
CA ALA A 22 -29.85 11.37 9.03
C ALA A 22 -29.32 9.99 8.63
N VAL A 23 -28.07 9.69 8.95
CA VAL A 23 -27.59 8.29 9.05
C VAL A 23 -27.12 8.08 10.48
N PRO A 24 -27.79 7.23 11.29
CA PRO A 24 -27.38 6.98 12.67
C PRO A 24 -25.96 6.39 12.74
N MET A 25 -25.05 7.15 13.33
CA MET A 25 -23.70 6.70 13.66
C MET A 25 -23.77 5.62 14.75
N ARG A 26 -23.10 4.49 14.52
CA ARG A 26 -22.92 3.42 15.52
C ARG A 26 -22.14 3.96 16.72
N PRO A 27 -22.51 3.61 17.97
CA PRO A 27 -21.80 4.08 19.16
C PRO A 27 -20.40 3.48 19.27
N HIS A 28 -19.46 4.33 19.66
CA HIS A 28 -18.09 4.00 20.05
C HIS A 28 -18.13 3.18 21.34
N ASN A 29 -17.76 1.89 21.26
CA ASN A 29 -17.59 1.05 22.44
C ASN A 29 -16.12 1.13 22.89
N ASP A 30 -15.89 1.86 23.97
CA ASP A 30 -14.64 1.87 24.72
C ASP A 30 -14.64 0.68 25.69
N GLN A 31 -13.88 -0.37 25.38
CA GLN A 31 -13.60 -1.47 26.30
C GLN A 31 -12.09 -1.61 26.50
N SER A 32 -11.59 -0.82 27.44
CA SER A 32 -10.79 -1.29 28.57
C SER A 32 -10.32 -2.75 28.50
N ARG A 33 -9.03 -2.92 28.22
CA ARG A 33 -8.05 -3.72 28.98
C ARG A 33 -8.42 -5.14 29.45
N ASP A 34 -7.51 -6.05 29.10
CA ASP A 34 -7.18 -7.32 29.76
C ASP A 34 -8.10 -8.52 29.54
N ARG A 35 -7.65 -9.47 28.69
CA ARG A 35 -7.61 -10.92 29.00
C ARG A 35 -7.01 -11.75 27.85
N THR A 36 -5.79 -12.22 28.09
CA THR A 36 -5.39 -13.63 28.02
C THR A 36 -5.88 -14.48 26.83
N SER A 37 -4.90 -14.94 26.06
CA SER A 37 -4.81 -16.33 25.57
C SER A 37 -5.96 -16.84 24.70
N LYS A 38 -5.84 -16.66 23.38
CA LYS A 38 -6.23 -17.70 22.42
C LYS A 38 -5.21 -17.81 21.28
N ARG A 39 -4.21 -18.64 21.56
CA ARG A 39 -3.50 -19.56 20.66
C ARG A 39 -4.19 -19.68 19.29
N LEU A 40 -3.70 -18.94 18.29
CA LEU A 40 -4.09 -19.19 16.90
C LEU A 40 -3.21 -20.33 16.41
N SER A 41 -3.82 -21.50 16.24
CA SER A 41 -3.19 -22.68 15.67
C SER A 41 -2.85 -22.39 14.22
N THR A 42 -1.55 -22.30 13.91
CA THR A 42 -1.08 -22.45 12.54
C THR A 42 -1.07 -23.95 12.25
N GLU A 43 -2.16 -24.47 11.69
CA GLU A 43 -2.14 -25.78 11.04
C GLU A 43 -1.36 -25.66 9.72
N SER A 44 -0.05 -25.79 9.82
CA SER A 44 0.81 -26.02 8.66
C SER A 44 0.63 -27.47 8.24
N ASN A 45 -0.18 -27.72 7.20
CA ASN A 45 -0.17 -29.01 6.50
C ASN A 45 0.12 -28.80 5.01
N GLY A 46 1.30 -29.23 4.61
CA GLY A 46 1.81 -29.13 3.25
C GLY A 46 3.17 -29.82 3.17
N THR A 47 3.16 -31.14 3.37
CA THR A 47 4.26 -32.02 2.99
C THR A 47 4.35 -32.05 1.46
N SER A 48 5.54 -31.81 0.91
CA SER A 48 5.99 -32.60 -0.23
C SER A 48 7.52 -32.65 -0.22
N ASP A 49 7.96 -33.89 -0.10
CA ASP A 49 9.32 -34.42 -0.09
C ASP A 49 9.91 -34.41 -1.51
N GLY A 50 11.24 -34.31 -1.61
CA GLY A 50 12.01 -35.02 -2.63
C GLY A 50 11.97 -34.49 -4.07
N GLY A 51 13.10 -33.93 -4.51
CA GLY A 51 13.31 -33.61 -5.93
C GLY A 51 14.75 -33.22 -6.25
N VAL A 52 15.69 -34.14 -6.04
CA VAL A 52 17.05 -34.05 -6.60
C VAL A 52 16.97 -34.03 -8.12
N GLY A 53 17.49 -32.95 -8.72
CA GLY A 53 18.17 -32.92 -10.01
C GLY A 53 17.45 -33.52 -11.22
N SER A 54 16.82 -32.67 -12.02
CA SER A 54 16.60 -32.94 -13.45
C SER A 54 16.72 -31.64 -14.23
N SER A 55 17.59 -31.61 -15.22
CA SER A 55 18.03 -30.42 -15.98
C SER A 55 16.88 -29.64 -16.64
N THR A 56 16.62 -28.38 -16.23
CA THR A 56 15.46 -27.58 -16.71
C THR A 56 15.78 -26.09 -16.95
N PRO A 57 15.05 -25.40 -17.86
CA PRO A 57 15.21 -23.96 -18.15
C PRO A 57 15.13 -23.13 -16.88
N VAL A 58 16.09 -22.19 -16.70
CA VAL A 58 16.27 -21.28 -15.55
C VAL A 58 15.02 -21.24 -14.66
N GLU A 59 15.03 -22.06 -13.60
CA GLU A 59 13.92 -22.19 -12.66
C GLU A 59 13.58 -20.80 -12.15
N ILE A 60 12.39 -20.31 -12.53
CA ILE A 60 11.89 -19.02 -12.08
C ILE A 60 11.65 -19.16 -10.59
N THR A 61 12.55 -18.55 -9.80
CA THR A 61 12.46 -18.62 -8.36
C THR A 61 11.20 -17.90 -7.86
N ALA A 62 10.73 -18.23 -6.66
CA ALA A 62 9.62 -17.52 -6.02
C ALA A 62 9.86 -15.99 -5.94
N LEU A 63 11.13 -15.57 -5.84
CA LEU A 63 11.52 -14.16 -5.86
C LEU A 63 11.32 -13.53 -7.25
N GLU A 64 11.75 -14.20 -8.32
CA GLU A 64 11.50 -13.74 -9.69
C GLU A 64 10.00 -13.68 -9.99
N GLU A 65 9.22 -14.63 -9.48
CA GLU A 65 7.77 -14.61 -9.64
C GLU A 65 7.14 -13.39 -8.92
N ALA A 66 7.54 -13.13 -7.69
CA ALA A 66 7.11 -11.94 -6.96
C ALA A 66 7.48 -10.65 -7.72
N PHE A 67 8.71 -10.56 -8.24
CA PHE A 67 9.14 -9.45 -9.07
C PHE A 67 8.20 -9.23 -10.27
N ARG A 68 7.89 -10.29 -11.03
CA ARG A 68 6.99 -10.19 -12.19
C ARG A 68 5.58 -9.75 -11.81
N ARG A 69 5.05 -10.26 -10.70
CA ARG A 69 3.73 -9.87 -10.18
C ARG A 69 3.68 -8.37 -9.84
N PHE A 70 4.73 -7.82 -9.23
CA PHE A 70 4.82 -6.39 -8.96
C PHE A 70 5.14 -5.56 -10.22
N ALA A 71 5.90 -6.10 -11.17
CA ALA A 71 6.26 -5.41 -12.41
C ALA A 71 5.03 -5.05 -13.27
N ILE A 72 4.01 -5.90 -13.28
CA ILE A 72 2.74 -5.65 -14.00
C ILE A 72 1.64 -5.01 -13.15
N HIS A 73 1.93 -4.72 -11.87
CA HIS A 73 0.90 -4.26 -10.95
C HIS A 73 0.28 -2.92 -11.39
N GLY A 74 -1.03 -2.94 -11.62
CA GLY A 74 -1.79 -1.76 -12.08
C GLY A 74 -1.54 -1.37 -13.54
N ASP A 75 -0.77 -2.16 -14.30
CA ASP A 75 -0.55 -1.96 -15.73
C ASP A 75 -0.68 -3.29 -16.47
N THR A 76 -1.87 -3.54 -17.02
CA THR A 76 -2.17 -4.77 -17.75
C THR A 76 -1.44 -4.90 -19.09
N ARG A 77 -0.76 -3.84 -19.53
CA ARG A 77 0.03 -3.84 -20.77
C ARG A 77 1.52 -4.13 -20.51
N ALA A 78 1.98 -4.07 -19.26
CA ALA A 78 3.36 -4.33 -18.91
C ALA A 78 3.73 -5.81 -19.13
N THR A 79 4.96 -6.07 -19.55
CA THR A 79 5.43 -7.43 -19.88
C THR A 79 6.02 -8.18 -18.70
N GLY A 80 6.10 -7.55 -17.53
CA GLY A 80 6.73 -8.11 -16.33
C GLY A 80 8.26 -8.16 -16.36
N LYS A 81 8.90 -7.51 -17.34
CA LYS A 81 10.37 -7.46 -17.49
C LYS A 81 11.01 -6.36 -16.65
N ASP A 82 10.36 -5.21 -16.57
CA ASP A 82 10.85 -4.01 -15.88
C ASP A 82 9.96 -3.67 -14.69
N LEU A 83 10.60 -3.34 -13.57
CA LEU A 83 9.92 -2.85 -12.37
C LEU A 83 10.03 -1.32 -12.30
N HIS A 84 8.90 -0.65 -12.13
CA HIS A 84 8.84 0.81 -11.95
C HIS A 84 9.03 1.20 -10.49
N GLY A 85 9.53 2.42 -10.24
CA GLY A 85 9.81 2.92 -8.88
C GLY A 85 8.61 2.83 -7.94
N LYS A 86 7.42 3.25 -8.40
CA LYS A 86 6.18 3.13 -7.61
C LYS A 86 5.85 1.68 -7.21
N ASN A 87 6.16 0.71 -8.06
CA ASN A 87 5.91 -0.71 -7.82
C ASN A 87 7.03 -1.34 -6.96
N TRP A 88 8.27 -0.86 -7.08
CA TRP A 88 9.38 -1.20 -6.18
C TRP A 88 9.09 -0.74 -4.75
N SER A 89 8.74 0.53 -4.55
CA SER A 89 8.42 1.05 -3.22
C SER A 89 7.19 0.32 -2.62
N LYS A 90 6.26 -0.16 -3.46
CA LYS A 90 5.15 -1.03 -3.04
C LYS A 90 5.63 -2.41 -2.60
N LEU A 91 6.47 -3.08 -3.38
CA LEU A 91 7.06 -4.38 -3.03
C LEU A 91 7.76 -4.31 -1.67
N CYS A 92 8.58 -3.29 -1.43
CA CYS A 92 9.28 -3.13 -0.16
C CYS A 92 8.32 -2.93 1.04
N LYS A 93 7.18 -2.26 0.83
CA LYS A 93 6.15 -2.09 1.87
C LYS A 93 5.38 -3.38 2.13
N ASP A 94 4.87 -4.01 1.06
CA ASP A 94 4.02 -5.20 1.14
C ASP A 94 4.79 -6.42 1.68
N CYS A 95 6.08 -6.52 1.40
CA CYS A 95 6.96 -7.58 1.91
C CYS A 95 7.59 -7.26 3.28
N GLY A 96 7.28 -6.11 3.89
CA GLY A 96 7.81 -5.72 5.20
C GLY A 96 9.32 -5.42 5.21
N VAL A 97 9.90 -5.03 4.07
CA VAL A 97 11.32 -4.61 3.98
C VAL A 97 11.56 -3.29 4.69
N ILE A 98 10.57 -2.37 4.64
CA ILE A 98 10.63 -1.08 5.32
C ILE A 98 10.16 -1.26 6.77
N ASP A 99 11.09 -1.15 7.72
CA ASP A 99 10.82 -1.24 9.15
C ASP A 99 10.53 0.13 9.81
N GLY A 100 10.78 1.22 9.09
CA GLY A 100 10.61 2.60 9.58
C GLY A 100 11.65 3.02 10.63
N LYS A 101 12.71 2.22 10.84
CA LYS A 101 13.78 2.49 11.81
C LYS A 101 15.15 2.52 11.14
N ASN A 102 15.52 1.42 10.49
CA ASN A 102 16.80 1.25 9.82
C ASN A 102 16.65 1.33 8.30
N ILE A 103 15.51 0.91 7.78
CA ILE A 103 15.18 0.96 6.36
C ILE A 103 13.97 1.87 6.21
N THR A 104 14.21 3.03 5.60
CA THR A 104 13.19 4.04 5.34
C THR A 104 12.72 4.01 3.88
N LEU A 105 11.60 4.70 3.62
CA LEU A 105 11.14 4.92 2.24
C LEU A 105 12.20 5.64 1.40
N THR A 106 12.90 6.61 1.98
CA THR A 106 13.98 7.33 1.32
C THR A 106 15.11 6.39 0.92
N ASP A 107 15.49 5.46 1.79
CA ASP A 107 16.57 4.50 1.50
C ASP A 107 16.22 3.61 0.30
N VAL A 108 15.00 3.07 0.26
CA VAL A 108 14.58 2.21 -0.86
C VAL A 108 14.49 2.98 -2.18
N ASP A 109 14.09 4.25 -2.16
CA ASP A 109 14.03 5.11 -3.34
C ASP A 109 15.45 5.48 -3.84
N ILE A 110 16.39 5.71 -2.92
CA ILE A 110 17.81 5.91 -3.26
C ILE A 110 18.41 4.63 -3.89
N VAL A 111 18.17 3.46 -3.29
CA VAL A 111 18.65 2.18 -3.84
C VAL A 111 18.12 1.98 -5.25
N PHE A 112 16.82 2.18 -5.46
CA PHE A 112 16.21 2.04 -6.79
C PHE A 112 16.85 2.96 -7.82
N SER A 113 17.11 4.22 -7.44
CA SER A 113 17.74 5.21 -8.33
C SER A 113 19.20 4.87 -8.67
N LYS A 114 19.89 4.10 -7.82
CA LYS A 114 21.30 3.69 -8.03
C LYS A 114 21.46 2.46 -8.91
N VAL A 115 20.45 1.59 -8.97
CA VAL A 115 20.53 0.28 -9.66
C VAL A 115 19.76 0.25 -10.98
N LYS A 116 19.09 1.35 -11.35
CA LYS A 116 18.29 1.45 -12.56
C LYS A 116 19.09 1.97 -13.76
#